data_AF-A0A654U6K5-F1
#
_entry.id   AF-A0A654U6K5-F1
#
_cell.length_a   1.000
_cell.length_b   1.000
_cell.length_c   1.000
_cell.angle_alpha   90.00
_cell.angle_beta   90.00
_cell.angle_gamma   90.00
#
_symmetry.space_group_name_H-M   'P 1'
#
loop_
_entity.id
_entity.type
_entity.pdbx_description
1 polymer ?
#
loop_
_entity_poly.entity_id
_entity_poly.type
_entity_poly.pdbx_seq_one_letter_code
_entity_poly.pdbx_strand_id
1 'polypeptide(L)'
;MTVIATASNPRFSVSRVDIDRGGPTYTKDTLADLHALHPDSELYFTTGADALASIMSWQGWEELFELARFVGVSRPGYELRNEHITSLLGQLAKDALTLVEIPALAISSTDCRQRAEQSRPLWYLMPDGVVQYVSKCRLYCGACDAGARSTTSLAAGNGL
;
A
#
# COMPACT_ATOMS: atom_id res chain seq x y z
N MET A 1 -8.58 6.68 -2.73
CA MET A 1 -8.24 6.91 -1.31
C MET A 1 -6.96 7.72 -1.14
N THR A 2 -5.85 7.39 -1.82
CA THR A 2 -4.57 8.11 -1.69
C THR A 2 -4.69 9.62 -1.94
N VAL A 3 -5.40 10.04 -2.99
CA VAL A 3 -5.65 11.47 -3.26
C VAL A 3 -6.28 12.19 -2.06
N ILE A 4 -7.26 11.56 -1.39
CA ILE A 4 -7.90 12.12 -0.19
C ILE A 4 -6.90 12.23 0.96
N ALA A 5 -6.04 11.23 1.13
CA ALA A 5 -5.06 11.19 2.20
C ALA A 5 -3.97 12.26 2.07
N THR A 6 -3.61 12.63 0.84
CA THR A 6 -2.48 13.53 0.56
C THR A 6 -2.89 14.96 0.21
N ALA A 7 -4.16 15.22 -0.07
CA ALA A 7 -4.65 16.51 -0.59
C ALA A 7 -4.30 17.73 0.28
N SER A 8 -4.14 17.57 1.59
CA SER A 8 -3.82 18.68 2.50
C SER A 8 -2.32 19.04 2.56
N ASN A 9 -1.44 18.18 2.02
CA ASN A 9 0.00 18.41 2.07
C ASN A 9 0.49 18.96 0.72
N PRO A 10 1.00 20.21 0.66
CA PRO A 10 1.45 20.82 -0.59
C PRO A 10 2.69 20.14 -1.21
N ARG A 11 3.37 19.27 -0.46
CA ARG A 11 4.53 18.51 -0.94
C ARG A 11 4.18 17.10 -1.43
N PHE A 12 2.92 16.68 -1.34
CA PHE A 12 2.49 15.37 -1.81
C PHE A 12 1.62 15.48 -3.06
N SER A 13 1.84 14.57 -3.99
CA SER A 13 1.02 14.36 -5.18
C SER A 13 0.73 12.87 -5.34
N VAL A 14 -0.21 12.53 -6.24
CA VAL A 14 -0.55 11.14 -6.55
C VAL A 14 -0.44 10.95 -8.06
N SER A 15 0.43 10.04 -8.47
CA SER A 15 0.55 9.63 -9.87
C SER A 15 -0.38 8.45 -10.18
N ARG A 16 -0.86 8.40 -11.42
CA ARG A 16 -1.68 7.29 -11.93
C ARG A 16 -0.91 6.35 -12.86
N VAL A 17 0.37 6.59 -13.12
CA VAL A 17 1.17 5.87 -14.14
C VAL A 17 1.00 4.36 -14.07
N ASP A 18 1.04 3.77 -12.87
CA ASP A 18 0.94 2.31 -12.72
C ASP A 18 -0.46 1.77 -12.97
N ILE A 19 -1.51 2.47 -12.52
CA ILE A 19 -2.90 2.00 -12.68
C ILE A 19 -3.44 2.23 -14.08
N ASP A 20 -2.90 3.22 -14.80
CA ASP A 20 -3.31 3.54 -16.17
C ASP A 20 -2.53 2.73 -17.21
N ARG A 21 -1.31 2.24 -16.88
CA ARG A 21 -0.50 1.37 -17.76
C ARG A 21 -1.17 0.03 -18.06
N GLY A 22 -1.90 -0.52 -17.10
CA GLY A 22 -2.49 -1.85 -17.17
C GLY A 22 -1.46 -2.98 -17.04
N GLY A 23 -1.95 -4.19 -16.79
CA GLY A 23 -1.08 -5.35 -16.53
C GLY A 23 -0.42 -5.31 -15.14
N PRO A 24 0.56 -6.19 -14.88
CA PRO A 24 1.31 -6.19 -13.63
C PRO A 24 2.22 -4.96 -13.52
N THR A 25 2.41 -4.47 -12.29
CA THR A 25 3.30 -3.33 -12.01
C THR A 25 4.75 -3.80 -11.89
N TYR A 26 5.60 -3.33 -12.81
CA TYR A 26 7.06 -3.46 -12.72
C TYR A 26 7.68 -2.12 -12.32
N THR A 27 8.50 -2.12 -11.25
CA THR A 27 9.13 -0.90 -10.73
C THR A 27 9.96 -0.15 -11.77
N LYS A 28 10.62 -0.88 -12.69
CA LYS A 28 11.39 -0.26 -13.78
C LYS A 28 10.52 0.64 -14.67
N ASP A 29 9.30 0.21 -14.96
CA ASP A 29 8.37 0.94 -15.83
C ASP A 29 7.81 2.15 -15.07
N THR A 30 7.53 1.99 -13.76
CA THR A 30 7.16 3.10 -12.88
C THR A 30 8.23 4.20 -12.87
N LEU A 31 9.50 3.81 -12.69
CA LEU A 31 10.61 4.76 -12.63
C LEU A 31 10.88 5.42 -13.98
N ALA A 32 10.78 4.68 -15.09
CA ALA A 32 10.92 5.24 -16.43
C ALA A 32 9.83 6.30 -16.71
N ASP A 33 8.57 6.01 -16.38
CA ASP A 33 7.47 6.96 -16.56
C ASP A 33 7.64 8.22 -15.69
N LEU A 34 8.08 8.06 -14.44
CA LEU A 34 8.31 9.19 -13.54
C LEU A 34 9.52 10.02 -13.94
N HIS A 35 10.58 9.38 -14.45
CA HIS A 35 11.75 10.08 -14.97
C HIS A 35 11.39 10.90 -16.21
N ALA A 36 10.55 10.36 -17.12
CA ALA A 36 10.07 11.10 -18.28
C ALA A 36 9.26 12.35 -17.90
N LEU A 37 8.48 12.29 -16.80
CA LEU A 37 7.72 13.43 -16.28
C LEU A 37 8.58 14.43 -15.50
N HIS A 38 9.71 13.98 -14.95
CA HIS A 38 10.58 14.75 -14.07
C HIS A 38 12.06 14.54 -14.41
N PRO A 39 12.52 14.88 -15.63
CA PRO A 39 13.83 14.50 -16.13
C PRO A 39 14.99 15.11 -15.33
N ASP A 40 14.77 16.29 -14.75
CA ASP A 40 15.77 17.01 -13.96
C ASP A 40 15.73 16.66 -12.46
N SER A 41 14.87 15.73 -12.04
CA SER A 41 14.73 15.32 -10.64
C SER A 41 15.51 14.05 -10.33
N GLU A 42 16.19 14.05 -9.18
CA GLU A 42 16.69 12.82 -8.59
C GLU A 42 15.51 12.05 -7.97
N LEU A 43 15.27 10.82 -8.42
CA LEU A 43 14.17 10.00 -7.92
C LEU A 43 14.60 9.19 -6.69
N TYR A 44 13.77 9.23 -5.64
CA TYR A 44 13.89 8.39 -4.46
C TYR A 44 12.70 7.45 -4.37
N PHE A 45 12.90 6.19 -4.72
CA PHE A 45 11.87 5.16 -4.64
C PHE A 45 11.73 4.65 -3.21
N THR A 46 10.60 4.96 -2.59
CA THR A 46 10.33 4.58 -1.19
C THR A 46 9.29 3.47 -1.12
N THR A 47 9.62 2.36 -0.44
CA THR A 47 8.69 1.25 -0.21
C THR A 47 8.99 0.50 1.08
N GLY A 48 8.07 -0.36 1.50
CA GLY A 48 8.30 -1.25 2.63
C GLY A 48 9.47 -2.20 2.35
N ALA A 49 10.29 -2.47 3.36
CA ALA A 49 11.53 -3.22 3.17
C ALA A 49 11.34 -4.65 2.61
N ASP A 50 10.19 -5.29 2.85
CA ASP A 50 9.83 -6.58 2.25
C ASP A 50 9.56 -6.51 0.74
N ALA A 51 8.87 -5.44 0.31
CA ALA A 51 8.61 -5.21 -1.10
C ALA A 51 9.92 -4.87 -1.83
N LEU A 52 10.79 -4.09 -1.18
CA LEU A 52 12.13 -3.82 -1.67
C LEU A 52 12.94 -5.11 -1.88
N ALA A 53 12.94 -6.02 -0.90
CA ALA A 53 13.61 -7.32 -1.02
C ALA A 53 13.13 -8.11 -2.26
N SER A 54 11.81 -8.07 -2.49
CA SER A 54 11.17 -8.76 -3.62
C SER A 54 11.52 -8.13 -4.96
N ILE A 55 11.62 -6.80 -5.03
CA ILE A 55 12.06 -6.08 -6.24
C ILE A 55 13.51 -6.44 -6.58
N MET A 56 14.39 -6.50 -5.57
CA MET A 56 15.81 -6.78 -5.74
C MET A 56 16.12 -8.25 -6.05
N SER A 57 15.13 -9.15 -5.91
CA SER A 57 15.30 -10.56 -6.27
C SER A 57 14.99 -10.87 -7.73
N TRP A 58 14.60 -9.87 -8.53
CA TRP A 58 14.20 -10.06 -9.94
C TRP A 58 15.35 -9.79 -10.89
N GLN A 59 15.35 -10.47 -12.04
CA GLN A 59 16.34 -10.23 -13.10
C GLN A 59 16.23 -8.78 -13.61
N GLY A 60 17.35 -8.06 -13.68
CA GLY A 60 17.40 -6.66 -14.13
C GLY A 60 17.22 -5.61 -13.02
N TRP A 61 17.40 -6.01 -11.76
CA TRP A 61 17.34 -5.09 -10.61
C TRP A 61 18.45 -4.01 -10.64
N GLU A 62 19.59 -4.28 -11.30
CA GLU A 62 20.70 -3.32 -11.44
C GLU A 62 20.29 -2.06 -12.21
N GLU A 63 19.51 -2.21 -13.29
CA GLU A 63 19.01 -1.09 -14.11
C GLU A 63 18.15 -0.11 -13.31
N LEU A 64 17.57 -0.57 -12.19
CA LEU A 64 16.77 0.29 -11.34
C LEU A 64 17.60 1.38 -10.65
N PHE A 65 18.88 1.12 -10.37
CA PHE A 65 19.76 2.07 -9.70
C PHE A 65 20.29 3.17 -10.61
N GLU A 66 20.21 2.97 -11.93
CA GLU A 66 20.42 4.04 -12.91
C GLU A 66 19.24 5.03 -12.94
N LEU A 67 18.07 4.59 -12.49
CA LEU A 67 16.83 5.39 -12.55
C LEU A 67 16.49 6.07 -11.22
N ALA A 68 16.87 5.50 -10.08
CA ALA A 68 16.53 6.03 -8.76
C ALA A 68 17.43 5.54 -7.64
N ARG A 69 17.45 6.31 -6.55
CA ARG A 69 17.90 5.84 -5.24
C ARG A 69 16.76 5.14 -4.52
N PHE A 70 17.08 4.14 -3.71
CA PHE A 70 16.08 3.33 -3.02
C PHE A 70 16.05 3.62 -1.52
N VAL A 71 14.84 3.69 -0.97
CA VAL A 71 14.58 3.90 0.46
C VAL A 71 13.65 2.80 0.95
N GLY A 72 14.21 1.84 1.71
CA GLY A 72 13.44 0.80 2.36
C GLY A 72 12.98 1.27 3.74
N VAL A 73 11.67 1.33 3.98
CA VAL A 73 11.12 1.69 5.28
C VAL A 73 10.68 0.45 6.07
N SER A 74 11.01 0.40 7.35
CA SER A 74 10.63 -0.70 8.26
C SER A 74 10.09 -0.17 9.59
N ARG A 75 9.30 -1.00 10.27
CA ARG A 75 8.82 -0.72 11.63
C ARG A 75 9.92 -1.06 12.66
N PRO A 76 9.94 -0.43 13.84
CA PRO A 76 10.87 -0.80 14.91
C PRO A 76 10.79 -2.29 15.25
N GLY A 77 11.94 -2.94 15.42
CA GLY A 77 12.02 -4.37 15.69
C GLY A 77 11.74 -5.27 14.49
N TYR A 78 11.55 -4.70 13.29
CA TYR A 78 11.62 -5.46 12.05
C TYR A 78 13.08 -5.61 11.65
N GLU A 79 13.70 -6.69 12.13
CA GLU A 79 14.93 -7.17 11.53
C GLU A 79 14.58 -7.64 10.13
N LEU A 80 14.92 -6.82 9.13
CA LEU A 80 15.07 -7.32 7.78
C LEU A 80 15.88 -8.61 7.88
N ARG A 81 15.35 -9.71 7.34
CA ARG A 81 16.11 -10.96 7.19
C ARG A 81 17.22 -10.65 6.20
N ASN A 82 18.29 -10.10 6.76
CA ASN A 82 19.22 -9.16 6.14
C ASN A 82 20.23 -9.86 5.24
N GLU A 83 20.23 -11.18 5.15
CA GLU A 83 21.29 -11.87 4.41
C GLU A 83 21.32 -11.50 2.93
N HIS A 84 20.16 -11.36 2.27
CA HIS A 84 20.10 -10.95 0.87
C HIS A 84 20.32 -9.44 0.68
N ILE A 85 19.62 -8.59 1.44
CA ILE A 85 19.73 -7.12 1.28
C ILE A 85 21.09 -6.60 1.75
N THR A 86 21.65 -7.10 2.85
CA THR A 86 22.97 -6.69 3.34
C THR A 86 24.09 -7.14 2.41
N SER A 87 23.96 -8.32 1.78
CA SER A 87 24.88 -8.75 0.73
C SER A 87 24.82 -7.84 -0.50
N LEU A 88 23.60 -7.52 -0.97
CA LEU A 88 23.35 -6.57 -2.06
C LEU A 88 23.88 -5.16 -1.73
N LEU A 89 23.61 -4.65 -0.52
CA LEU A 89 24.14 -3.37 -0.01
C LEU A 89 25.67 -3.33 0.00
N GLY A 90 26.33 -4.46 0.24
CA GLY A 90 27.78 -4.57 0.19
C GLY A 90 28.37 -4.51 -1.22
N GLN A 91 27.60 -4.94 -2.23
CA GLN A 91 27.99 -4.91 -3.65
C GLN A 91 27.60 -3.59 -4.33
N LEU A 92 26.57 -2.92 -3.81
CA LEU A 92 26.11 -1.64 -4.34
C LEU A 92 26.90 -0.46 -3.82
N ALA A 93 26.89 0.62 -4.59
CA ALA A 93 27.32 1.92 -4.09
C ALA A 93 26.55 2.22 -2.79
N LYS A 94 27.29 2.54 -1.72
CA LYS A 94 26.74 2.75 -0.36
C LYS A 94 25.59 3.75 -0.30
N ASP A 95 25.50 4.63 -1.29
CA ASP A 95 24.50 5.68 -1.39
C ASP A 95 23.25 5.25 -2.16
N ALA A 96 23.28 4.16 -2.92
CA ALA A 96 22.19 3.76 -3.81
C ALA A 96 20.95 3.22 -3.06
N LEU A 97 21.14 2.66 -1.86
CA LEU A 97 20.06 2.12 -1.03
C LEU A 97 20.21 2.54 0.44
N THR A 98 19.15 3.09 1.02
CA THR A 98 19.08 3.47 2.44
C THR A 98 17.91 2.76 3.13
N LEU A 99 18.14 2.27 4.36
CA LEU A 99 17.10 1.71 5.21
C LEU A 99 16.74 2.71 6.32
N VAL A 100 15.46 2.97 6.51
CA VAL A 100 14.95 3.94 7.49
C VAL A 100 13.89 3.29 8.37
N GLU A 101 14.12 3.31 9.68
CA GLU A 101 13.12 2.86 10.65
C GLU A 101 12.10 3.97 10.95
N ILE A 102 10.81 3.65 10.83
CA ILE A 102 9.71 4.59 11.05
C ILE A 102 8.77 4.04 12.13
N PRO A 103 8.74 4.62 13.35
CA PRO A 103 7.89 4.16 14.45
C PRO A 103 6.38 4.09 14.14
N ALA A 104 5.88 4.98 13.29
CA ALA A 104 4.46 5.04 12.91
C ALA A 104 3.97 3.85 12.07
N LEU A 105 4.87 2.97 11.58
CA LEU A 105 4.51 1.76 10.81
C LEU A 105 3.90 0.63 11.67
N ALA A 106 3.60 0.87 12.95
CA ALA A 106 2.79 -0.06 13.75
C ALA A 106 1.35 -0.20 13.21
N ILE A 107 0.85 0.82 12.51
CA ILE A 107 -0.43 0.76 11.79
C ILE A 107 -0.22 0.02 10.48
N SER A 108 -0.97 -1.06 10.23
CA SER A 108 -0.89 -1.84 8.99
C SER A 108 -2.21 -1.84 8.22
N SER A 109 -2.13 -1.89 6.89
CA SER A 109 -3.33 -2.00 6.05
C SER A 109 -4.11 -3.29 6.32
N THR A 110 -3.44 -4.37 6.71
CA THR A 110 -4.08 -5.65 7.10
C THR A 110 -4.98 -5.47 8.31
N ASP A 111 -4.48 -4.82 9.36
CA ASP A 111 -5.25 -4.54 10.58
C ASP A 111 -6.41 -3.55 10.30
N CYS A 112 -6.19 -2.54 9.45
CA CYS A 112 -7.27 -1.64 9.01
C CYS A 112 -8.39 -2.37 8.25
N ARG A 113 -8.07 -3.30 7.33
CA ARG A 113 -9.07 -4.11 6.63
C ARG A 113 -9.85 -5.01 7.59
N GLN A 114 -9.14 -5.69 8.49
CA GLN A 114 -9.77 -6.54 9.52
C GLN A 114 -10.72 -5.73 10.43
N ARG A 115 -10.34 -4.51 10.83
CA ARG A 115 -11.23 -3.63 11.59
C ARG A 115 -12.48 -3.26 10.79
N ALA A 116 -12.33 -2.87 9.53
CA ALA A 116 -13.46 -2.53 8.66
C ALA A 116 -14.42 -3.71 8.47
N GLU A 117 -13.90 -4.92 8.24
CA GLU A 117 -14.67 -6.18 8.16
C GLU A 117 -15.48 -6.43 9.43
N GLN A 118 -14.87 -6.16 10.59
CA GLN A 118 -15.48 -6.36 11.92
C GLN A 118 -16.32 -5.17 12.40
N SER A 119 -16.58 -4.16 11.55
CA SER A 119 -17.27 -2.92 11.92
C SER A 119 -16.63 -2.19 13.12
N ARG A 120 -15.32 -2.33 13.30
CA ARG A 120 -14.53 -1.65 14.33
C ARG A 120 -14.07 -0.27 13.81
N PRO A 121 -13.92 0.72 14.70
CA PRO A 121 -13.56 2.08 14.31
C PRO A 121 -12.16 2.16 13.67
N LEU A 122 -12.03 3.02 12.64
CA LEU A 122 -10.77 3.35 11.97
C LEU A 122 -10.25 4.76 12.33
N TRP A 123 -10.95 5.47 13.22
CA TRP A 123 -10.60 6.82 13.64
C TRP A 123 -9.17 6.89 14.18
N TYR A 124 -8.45 7.96 13.82
CA TYR A 124 -7.06 8.21 14.20
C TYR A 124 -6.01 7.23 13.64
N LEU A 125 -6.43 6.21 12.86
CA LEU A 125 -5.49 5.32 12.14
C LEU A 125 -5.16 5.85 10.74
N MET A 126 -6.02 6.72 10.20
CA MET A 126 -5.89 7.34 8.89
C MET A 126 -6.70 8.66 8.87
N PRO A 127 -6.50 9.54 7.88
CA PRO A 127 -7.27 10.77 7.77
C PRO A 127 -8.78 10.51 7.69
N ASP A 128 -9.58 11.35 8.35
CA ASP A 128 -11.05 11.19 8.42
C ASP A 128 -11.72 11.09 7.05
N GLY A 129 -11.23 11.83 6.06
CA GLY A 129 -11.73 11.74 4.68
C GLY A 129 -11.61 10.33 4.09
N VAL A 130 -10.55 9.59 4.46
CA VAL A 130 -10.34 8.20 4.05
C VAL A 130 -11.28 7.27 4.82
N VAL A 131 -11.45 7.46 6.14
CA VAL A 131 -12.41 6.69 6.94
C VAL A 131 -13.82 6.80 6.36
N GLN A 132 -14.25 8.01 6.02
CA GLN A 132 -15.54 8.27 5.39
C GLN A 132 -15.64 7.61 4.01
N TYR A 133 -14.57 7.63 3.21
CA TYR A 133 -14.55 6.96 1.91
C TYR A 133 -14.72 5.44 2.04
N VAL A 134 -13.99 4.80 2.95
CA VAL A 134 -14.11 3.37 3.25
C VAL A 134 -15.54 3.02 3.63
N SER A 135 -16.16 3.79 4.52
CA SER A 135 -17.54 3.58 4.97
C SER A 135 -18.57 3.78 3.85
N LYS A 136 -18.50 4.90 3.11
CA LYS A 136 -19.45 5.23 2.04
C LYS A 136 -19.40 4.25 0.88
N CYS A 137 -18.21 3.79 0.52
CA CYS A 137 -18.02 2.81 -0.56
C CYS A 137 -18.12 1.35 -0.08
N ARG A 138 -18.36 1.11 1.23
CA ARG A 138 -18.41 -0.22 1.85
C ARG A 138 -17.19 -1.08 1.50
N LEU A 139 -16.02 -0.45 1.45
CA LEU A 139 -14.78 -1.16 1.18
C LEU A 139 -14.47 -2.07 2.36
N TYR A 140 -14.08 -3.32 2.07
CA TYR A 140 -13.70 -4.31 3.08
C TYR A 140 -14.84 -4.69 4.03
N CYS A 141 -16.09 -4.34 3.74
CA CYS A 141 -17.20 -5.00 4.43
C CYS A 141 -17.24 -6.44 3.92
N GLY A 142 -17.09 -7.41 4.81
CA GLY A 142 -17.37 -8.80 4.47
C GLY A 142 -18.77 -8.89 3.85
N ALA A 143 -18.94 -9.72 2.82
CA ALA A 143 -20.25 -10.00 2.27
C ALA A 143 -21.13 -10.61 3.36
N CYS A 144 -21.84 -9.77 4.11
CA CYS A 144 -22.90 -10.21 5.00
C CYS A 144 -24.08 -10.57 4.10
N ASP A 145 -24.20 -11.87 3.80
CA ASP A 145 -25.35 -12.60 3.26
C ASP A 145 -26.42 -11.81 2.50
N ALA A 146 -26.41 -11.97 1.17
CA ALA A 146 -27.59 -11.79 0.33
C ALA A 146 -28.63 -12.93 0.51
N GLY A 147 -28.70 -13.54 1.71
CA GLY A 147 -29.35 -14.82 1.97
C GLY A 147 -30.19 -14.86 3.25
N ALA A 148 -30.82 -13.76 3.65
CA ALA A 148 -31.80 -13.78 4.74
C ALA A 148 -33.02 -12.89 4.42
N ARG A 149 -33.68 -13.14 3.28
CA ARG A 149 -35.11 -12.83 3.19
C ARG A 149 -35.85 -13.92 3.96
N SER A 150 -36.03 -13.70 5.26
CA SER A 150 -36.98 -14.47 6.05
C SER A 150 -38.38 -14.22 5.48
N THR A 151 -38.87 -15.17 4.69
CA THR A 151 -40.30 -15.29 4.39
C THR A 151 -40.99 -15.72 5.67
N THR A 152 -41.49 -14.75 6.42
CA THR A 152 -42.46 -15.02 7.49
C THR A 152 -43.78 -15.36 6.81
N SER A 153 -43.97 -16.66 6.49
CA SER A 153 -45.29 -17.19 6.16
C SER A 153 -46.09 -17.27 7.45
N LEU A 154 -46.95 -16.28 7.67
CA LEU A 154 -47.99 -16.35 8.69
C LEU A 154 -49.04 -17.37 8.23
N ALA A 155 -48.96 -18.58 8.78
CA ALA A 155 -50.04 -19.53 8.76
C ALA A 155 -51.19 -18.98 9.62
N ALA A 156 -52.20 -18.39 8.98
CA ALA A 156 -53.48 -18.12 9.60
C ALA A 156 -54.26 -19.44 9.70
N GLY A 157 -54.09 -20.12 10.84
CA GLY A 157 -55.08 -21.09 11.30
C GLY A 157 -56.23 -20.34 11.96
N ASN A 158 -57.40 -20.34 11.33
CA ASN A 158 -58.65 -20.03 12.01
C ASN A 158 -59.53 -21.27 11.97
N GLY A 159 -59.60 -21.95 13.11
CA GLY A 159 -60.74 -22.79 13.45
C GLY A 159 -61.80 -21.92 14.11
N LEU A 160 -63.01 -21.98 13.58
CA LEU A 160 -64.30 -22.11 14.27
C LEU A 160 -65.37 -22.37 13.20
#